data_AF-A0A6V8IAC0-F1
#
_entry.id   AF-A0A6V8IAC0-F1
#
_cell.length_a   1.000
_cell.length_b   1.000
_cell.length_c   1.000
_cell.angle_alpha   90.00
_cell.angle_beta   90.00
_cell.angle_gamma   90.00
#
_symmetry.space_group_name_H-M   'P 1'
#
loop_
_entity.id
_entity.type
_entity.pdbx_description
1 polymer ?
#
loop_
_entity_poly.entity_id
_entity_poly.type
_entity_poly.pdbx_seq_one_letter_code
_entity_poly.pdbx_strand_id
1 'polypeptide(L)'
;MSGSNSFTASTPSGMPLSALPVQSQPAPADLVFGIFSGQGQFVPQSAIWTGAVSKTGDTLTGLLSCALAPTDSTHLVNKAYVDAQGGQVSGIVSTLVTQAQDAATQAQTASSRAAGAASTVVAAQKGVPNGLATLSQEGNLVLGGLDCLGVRNGHVLMAMDLPTTDPGISGVWWNNGGYLCISQGTSA
;
A
#
# COMPACT_ATOMS: atom_id res chain seq x y z
N MET A 1 -42.44 -74.05 25.92
CA MET A 1 -42.98 -73.46 27.17
C MET A 1 -43.27 -71.99 26.90
N SER A 2 -44.50 -71.57 27.20
CA SER A 2 -44.98 -70.19 27.06
C SER A 2 -44.23 -69.27 28.02
N GLY A 3 -43.90 -68.06 27.56
CA GLY A 3 -43.24 -67.03 28.36
C GLY A 3 -43.64 -65.63 27.89
N SER A 4 -44.94 -65.37 27.78
CA SER A 4 -45.46 -63.99 27.67
C SER A 4 -45.37 -63.34 29.05
N ASN A 5 -44.24 -62.67 29.33
CA ASN A 5 -44.15 -61.77 30.48
C ASN A 5 -44.50 -60.36 30.01
N SER A 6 -45.80 -60.11 29.83
CA SER A 6 -46.35 -58.76 29.74
C SER A 6 -46.56 -58.23 31.16
N PHE A 7 -45.68 -57.35 31.61
CA PHE A 7 -45.88 -56.60 32.84
C PHE A 7 -46.84 -55.44 32.56
N THR A 8 -48.13 -55.72 32.39
CA THR A 8 -49.14 -54.65 32.49
C THR A 8 -49.44 -54.47 33.97
N ALA A 9 -48.70 -53.55 34.61
CA ALA A 9 -49.03 -53.05 35.93
C ALA A 9 -50.39 -52.32 35.85
N SER A 10 -51.47 -53.09 35.96
CA SER A 10 -52.83 -52.59 35.94
C SER A 10 -53.18 -52.13 37.36
N THR A 11 -52.98 -50.84 37.63
CA THR A 11 -53.81 -50.20 38.64
C THR A 11 -55.23 -50.04 38.07
N PRO A 12 -56.30 -50.16 38.87
CA PRO A 12 -57.68 -50.33 38.39
C PRO A 12 -58.30 -49.18 37.57
N SER A 13 -57.57 -48.13 37.20
CA SER A 13 -58.08 -47.03 36.37
C SER A 13 -57.06 -46.38 35.42
N GLY A 14 -55.99 -47.08 35.03
CA GLY A 14 -54.95 -46.53 34.15
C GLY A 14 -55.28 -46.65 32.66
N MET A 15 -55.07 -45.58 31.89
CA MET A 15 -55.05 -45.63 30.42
C MET A 15 -53.83 -46.45 29.96
N PRO A 16 -53.95 -47.44 29.06
CA PRO A 16 -52.81 -48.19 28.58
C PRO A 16 -51.89 -47.27 27.75
N LEU A 17 -50.57 -47.48 27.84
CA LEU A 17 -49.55 -46.72 27.09
C LEU A 17 -49.83 -46.70 25.59
N SER A 18 -50.41 -47.78 25.05
CA SER A 18 -50.80 -47.91 23.64
C SER A 18 -51.97 -47.02 23.22
N ALA A 19 -52.75 -46.48 24.16
CA ALA A 19 -53.85 -45.57 23.88
C ALA A 19 -53.44 -44.09 23.98
N LEU A 20 -52.21 -43.78 24.41
CA LEU A 20 -51.71 -42.41 24.46
C LEU A 20 -51.52 -41.84 23.04
N PRO A 21 -51.82 -40.54 22.82
CA PRO A 21 -51.60 -39.90 21.52
C PRO A 21 -50.13 -39.93 21.10
N VAL A 22 -49.86 -40.37 19.87
CA VAL A 22 -48.53 -40.26 19.27
C VAL A 22 -48.34 -38.84 18.76
N GLN A 23 -47.43 -38.10 19.38
CA GLN A 23 -46.99 -36.78 18.90
C GLN A 23 -45.85 -36.99 17.89
N SER A 24 -46.06 -36.60 16.62
CA SER A 24 -45.04 -36.77 15.57
C SER A 24 -43.77 -35.95 15.84
N GLN A 25 -43.89 -34.83 16.54
CA GLN A 25 -42.77 -34.03 17.00
C GLN A 25 -43.21 -33.18 18.22
N PRO A 26 -42.70 -33.45 19.44
CA PRO A 26 -42.90 -32.56 20.58
C PRO A 26 -42.46 -31.11 20.29
N ALA A 27 -42.89 -30.14 21.08
CA ALA A 27 -42.38 -28.78 20.99
C ALA A 27 -40.90 -28.71 21.48
N PRO A 28 -40.10 -27.73 21.06
CA PRO A 28 -38.67 -27.66 21.42
C PRO A 28 -38.38 -27.60 22.93
N ALA A 29 -39.33 -27.09 23.71
CA ALA A 29 -39.24 -27.01 25.17
C ALA A 29 -39.80 -28.25 25.90
N ASP A 30 -40.44 -29.16 25.16
CA ASP A 30 -40.97 -30.39 25.75
C ASP A 30 -39.83 -31.32 26.16
N LEU A 31 -40.02 -31.92 27.33
CA LEU A 31 -39.10 -32.90 27.87
C LEU A 31 -39.46 -34.28 27.35
N VAL A 32 -38.47 -34.98 26.81
CA VAL A 32 -38.60 -36.38 26.41
C VAL A 32 -37.97 -37.24 27.50
N PHE A 33 -38.75 -38.18 28.03
CA PHE A 33 -38.23 -39.21 28.93
C PHE A 33 -37.53 -40.29 28.10
N GLY A 34 -36.26 -40.55 28.41
CA GLY A 34 -35.47 -41.59 27.75
C GLY A 34 -34.39 -42.14 28.67
N ILE A 35 -33.74 -43.21 28.23
CA ILE A 35 -32.53 -43.72 28.89
C ILE A 35 -31.32 -43.15 28.15
N PHE A 36 -30.60 -42.23 28.80
CA PHE A 36 -29.41 -41.58 28.26
C PHE A 36 -28.21 -41.96 29.14
N SER A 37 -27.11 -42.41 28.51
CA SER A 37 -25.89 -42.84 29.24
C SER A 37 -26.16 -43.85 30.36
N GLY A 38 -27.18 -44.71 30.19
CA GLY A 38 -27.58 -45.73 31.17
C GLY A 38 -28.45 -45.22 32.33
N GLN A 39 -28.92 -43.98 32.31
CA GLN A 39 -29.80 -43.40 33.33
C GLN A 39 -31.12 -42.92 32.72
N GLY A 40 -32.23 -43.12 33.42
CA GLY A 40 -33.53 -42.57 33.03
C GLY A 40 -33.61 -41.08 33.33
N GLN A 41 -33.75 -40.25 32.31
CA GLN A 41 -33.73 -38.80 32.44
C GLN A 41 -34.75 -38.14 31.48
N PHE A 42 -35.30 -37.01 31.92
CA PHE A 42 -35.99 -36.06 31.06
C PHE A 42 -34.98 -35.10 30.39
N VAL A 43 -34.92 -35.11 29.06
CA VAL A 43 -34.02 -34.25 28.28
C VAL A 43 -34.85 -33.39 27.33
N PRO A 44 -34.52 -32.09 27.15
CA PRO A 44 -35.17 -31.26 26.14
C PRO A 44 -35.04 -31.87 24.75
N GLN A 45 -36.11 -31.83 23.97
CA GLN A 45 -36.11 -32.36 22.61
C GLN A 45 -35.00 -31.78 21.73
N SER A 46 -34.57 -30.54 21.96
CA SER A 46 -33.49 -29.90 21.20
C SER A 46 -32.11 -30.56 21.36
N ALA A 47 -31.93 -31.48 22.32
CA ALA A 47 -30.64 -32.10 22.64
C ALA A 47 -30.59 -33.63 22.41
N ILE A 48 -31.71 -34.26 22.02
CA ILE A 48 -31.82 -35.73 21.94
C ILE A 48 -31.52 -36.31 20.55
N TRP A 49 -31.48 -35.48 19.50
CA TRP A 49 -31.22 -35.95 18.15
C TRP A 49 -29.74 -35.93 17.80
N THR A 50 -29.29 -36.94 17.05
CA THR A 50 -27.94 -37.01 16.49
C THR A 50 -27.66 -35.76 15.64
N GLY A 51 -26.65 -34.98 16.03
CA GLY A 51 -26.24 -33.76 15.34
C GLY A 51 -27.00 -32.49 15.74
N ALA A 52 -27.89 -32.56 16.75
CA ALA A 52 -28.50 -31.37 17.30
C ALA A 52 -27.46 -30.56 18.10
N VAL A 53 -27.47 -29.24 17.90
CA VAL A 53 -26.61 -28.28 18.61
C VAL A 53 -27.53 -27.24 19.25
N SER A 54 -27.35 -26.99 20.55
CA SER A 54 -28.10 -25.95 21.24
C SER A 54 -27.76 -24.58 20.66
N LYS A 55 -28.80 -23.77 20.41
CA LYS A 55 -28.64 -22.38 19.94
C LYS A 55 -28.05 -21.46 21.02
N THR A 56 -27.88 -21.96 22.24
CA THR A 56 -27.33 -21.20 23.37
C THR A 56 -26.41 -22.09 24.19
N GLY A 57 -25.15 -21.69 24.31
CA GLY A 57 -24.19 -22.26 25.28
C GLY A 57 -23.67 -23.67 25.02
N ASP A 58 -23.79 -24.19 23.78
CA ASP A 58 -23.26 -25.52 23.46
C ASP A 58 -21.74 -25.54 23.23
N THR A 59 -21.12 -26.71 23.33
CA THR A 59 -19.71 -26.94 23.00
C THR A 59 -19.56 -28.21 22.16
N LEU A 60 -18.89 -28.08 21.02
CA LEU A 60 -18.60 -29.19 20.12
C LEU A 60 -17.14 -29.64 20.29
N THR A 61 -16.92 -30.96 20.36
CA THR A 61 -15.58 -31.57 20.33
C THR A 61 -15.09 -31.85 18.90
N GLY A 62 -15.93 -31.61 17.89
CA GLY A 62 -15.66 -31.83 16.47
C GLY A 62 -16.06 -30.66 15.58
N LEU A 63 -15.85 -30.81 14.27
CA LEU A 63 -16.12 -29.75 13.28
C LEU A 63 -17.63 -29.57 13.05
N LEU A 64 -18.04 -28.31 12.92
CA LEU A 64 -19.38 -27.92 12.46
C LEU A 64 -19.32 -27.56 10.97
N SER A 65 -19.99 -28.35 10.13
CA SER A 65 -20.09 -28.08 8.69
C SER A 65 -21.34 -27.24 8.39
N CYS A 66 -21.16 -26.08 7.75
CA CYS A 66 -22.24 -25.23 7.26
C CYS A 66 -21.93 -24.82 5.81
N ALA A 67 -22.75 -25.29 4.86
CA ALA A 67 -22.55 -25.02 3.44
C ALA A 67 -23.09 -23.63 3.00
N LEU A 68 -23.93 -23.00 3.81
CA LEU A 68 -24.56 -21.73 3.48
C LEU A 68 -23.63 -20.57 3.83
N ALA A 69 -23.54 -19.59 2.93
CA ALA A 69 -22.85 -18.34 3.22
C ALA A 69 -23.69 -17.50 4.21
N PRO A 70 -23.06 -16.83 5.19
CA PRO A 70 -23.75 -15.93 6.10
C PRO A 70 -24.28 -14.69 5.34
N THR A 71 -25.57 -14.38 5.50
CA THR A 71 -26.22 -13.15 5.01
C THR A 71 -26.40 -12.09 6.08
N ASP A 72 -26.41 -12.48 7.35
CA ASP A 72 -26.63 -11.62 8.50
C ASP A 72 -25.44 -11.66 9.45
N SER A 73 -25.21 -10.56 10.17
CA SER A 73 -24.07 -10.41 11.08
C SER A 73 -24.08 -11.37 12.27
N THR A 74 -25.24 -11.97 12.58
CA THR A 74 -25.41 -12.92 13.68
C THR A 74 -25.32 -14.39 13.22
N HIS A 75 -25.01 -14.65 11.95
CA HIS A 75 -24.87 -16.02 11.45
C HIS A 75 -23.54 -16.66 11.82
N LEU A 76 -23.57 -17.99 11.92
CA LEU A 76 -22.36 -18.79 11.90
C LEU A 76 -21.62 -18.55 10.57
N VAL A 77 -20.33 -18.26 10.65
CA VAL A 77 -19.47 -18.06 9.48
C VAL A 77 -18.69 -19.34 9.19
N ASN A 78 -18.79 -19.85 7.96
CA ASN A 78 -17.96 -20.97 7.51
C ASN A 78 -16.58 -20.49 7.03
N LYS A 79 -15.59 -21.40 7.03
CA LYS A 79 -14.21 -21.07 6.64
C LYS A 79 -14.09 -20.62 5.18
N ALA A 80 -14.87 -21.20 4.28
CA ALA A 80 -14.86 -20.83 2.86
C ALA A 80 -15.24 -19.36 2.63
N TYR A 81 -16.18 -18.83 3.40
CA TYR A 81 -16.57 -17.43 3.37
C TYR A 81 -15.43 -16.51 3.84
N VAL A 82 -14.76 -16.85 4.95
CA VAL A 82 -13.61 -16.08 5.46
C VAL A 82 -12.47 -16.06 4.44
N ASP A 83 -12.20 -17.21 3.81
CA ASP A 83 -11.14 -17.31 2.81
C ASP A 83 -11.44 -16.51 1.55
N ALA A 84 -12.69 -16.53 1.08
CA ALA A 84 -13.12 -15.70 -0.04
C ALA A 84 -12.93 -14.21 0.28
N GLN A 85 -13.39 -13.76 1.45
CA GLN A 85 -13.24 -12.37 1.88
C GLN A 85 -11.77 -11.96 2.04
N GLY A 86 -10.93 -12.84 2.61
CA GLY A 86 -9.49 -12.63 2.73
C GLY A 86 -8.80 -12.55 1.37
N GLY A 87 -9.18 -13.41 0.43
CA GLY A 87 -8.69 -13.39 -0.96
C GLY A 87 -9.04 -12.09 -1.68
N GLN A 88 -10.28 -11.59 -1.52
CA GLN A 88 -10.70 -10.31 -2.08
C GLN A 88 -9.88 -9.14 -1.54
N VAL A 89 -9.67 -9.10 -0.21
CA VAL A 89 -8.84 -8.06 0.42
C VAL A 89 -7.41 -8.11 -0.08
N SER A 90 -6.81 -9.30 -0.17
CA SER A 90 -5.45 -9.49 -0.69
C SER A 90 -5.32 -8.97 -2.13
N GLY A 91 -6.29 -9.26 -3.00
CA GLY A 91 -6.32 -8.76 -4.38
C GLY A 91 -6.44 -7.24 -4.48
N ILE A 92 -7.30 -6.63 -3.67
CA ILE A 92 -7.45 -5.16 -3.59
C ILE A 92 -6.15 -4.52 -3.12
N VAL A 93 -5.55 -5.05 -2.04
CA VAL A 93 -4.30 -4.52 -1.49
C VAL A 93 -3.16 -4.65 -2.51
N SER A 94 -3.04 -5.78 -3.19
CA SER A 94 -2.04 -5.97 -4.25
C SER A 94 -2.20 -4.93 -5.36
N THR A 95 -3.43 -4.68 -5.82
CA THR A 95 -3.72 -3.66 -6.83
C THR A 95 -3.34 -2.26 -6.36
N LEU A 96 -3.72 -1.90 -5.13
CA LEU A 96 -3.42 -0.60 -4.55
C LEU A 96 -1.92 -0.38 -4.37
N VAL A 97 -1.18 -1.41 -3.95
CA VAL A 97 0.28 -1.36 -3.82
C VAL A 97 0.93 -1.12 -5.17
N THR A 98 0.50 -1.81 -6.24
CA THR A 98 1.02 -1.59 -7.59
C THR A 98 0.75 -0.14 -8.04
N GLN A 99 -0.48 0.37 -7.88
CA GLN A 99 -0.82 1.74 -8.24
C GLN A 99 0.05 2.78 -7.49
N ALA A 100 0.30 2.55 -6.20
CA ALA A 100 1.15 3.43 -5.40
C ALA A 100 2.63 3.39 -5.87
N GLN A 101 3.14 2.21 -6.22
CA GLN A 101 4.49 2.04 -6.76
C GLN A 101 4.66 2.69 -8.14
N ASP A 102 3.66 2.57 -9.01
CA ASP A 102 3.65 3.21 -10.32
C ASP A 102 3.63 4.74 -10.18
N ALA A 103 2.80 5.28 -9.29
CA ALA A 103 2.75 6.71 -9.02
C ALA A 103 4.08 7.26 -8.47
N ALA A 104 4.73 6.53 -7.55
CA ALA A 104 6.04 6.90 -7.03
C ALA A 104 7.12 6.89 -8.13
N THR A 105 7.10 5.88 -9.01
CA THR A 105 8.05 5.77 -10.14
C THR A 105 7.85 6.89 -11.16
N GLN A 106 6.59 7.23 -11.46
CA GLN A 106 6.26 8.35 -12.36
C GLN A 106 6.73 9.69 -11.79
N ALA A 107 6.55 9.93 -10.49
CA ALA A 107 7.04 11.14 -9.82
C ALA A 107 8.57 11.26 -9.90
N GLN A 108 9.30 10.19 -9.60
CA GLN A 108 10.76 10.17 -9.68
C GLN A 108 11.25 10.40 -11.12
N THR A 109 10.58 9.79 -12.10
CA THR A 109 10.91 9.95 -13.52
C THR A 109 10.67 11.40 -13.99
N ALA A 110 9.54 12.00 -13.59
CA ALA A 110 9.23 13.39 -13.91
C ALA A 110 10.27 14.36 -13.33
N SER A 111 10.70 14.15 -12.08
CA SER A 111 11.75 14.93 -11.43
C SER A 111 13.08 14.86 -12.19
N SER A 112 13.53 13.64 -12.51
CA SER A 112 14.78 13.43 -13.28
C SER A 112 14.72 14.05 -14.67
N ARG A 113 13.57 13.97 -15.35
CA ARG A 113 13.37 14.58 -16.68
C ARG A 113 13.39 16.10 -16.61
N ALA A 114 12.78 16.69 -15.59
CA ALA A 114 12.82 18.14 -15.37
C ALA A 114 14.26 18.62 -15.10
N ALA A 115 14.99 17.94 -14.21
CA ALA A 115 16.40 18.24 -13.93
C ALA A 115 17.28 18.10 -15.17
N GLY A 116 17.08 17.02 -15.95
CA GLY A 116 17.77 16.79 -17.21
C GLY A 116 17.49 17.89 -18.24
N ALA A 117 16.23 18.24 -18.45
CA ALA A 117 15.83 19.30 -19.38
C ALA A 117 16.44 20.66 -18.98
N ALA A 118 16.42 21.01 -17.69
CA ALA A 118 17.05 22.24 -17.20
C ALA A 118 18.56 22.24 -17.47
N SER A 119 19.26 21.14 -17.19
CA SER A 119 20.69 21.00 -17.47
C SER A 119 21.00 21.12 -18.96
N THR A 120 20.21 20.47 -19.83
CA THR A 120 20.36 20.55 -21.29
C THR A 120 20.19 21.98 -21.80
N VAL A 121 19.18 22.71 -21.33
CA VAL A 121 18.96 24.11 -21.74
C VAL A 121 20.12 24.99 -21.28
N VAL A 122 20.55 24.87 -20.02
CA VAL A 122 21.69 25.65 -19.51
C VAL A 122 22.98 25.34 -20.27
N ALA A 123 23.24 24.08 -20.59
CA ALA A 123 24.40 23.66 -21.37
C ALA A 123 24.35 24.18 -22.81
N ALA A 124 23.18 24.11 -23.46
CA ALA A 124 23.00 24.58 -24.84
C ALA A 124 23.13 26.10 -24.99
N GLN A 125 22.77 26.86 -23.95
CA GLN A 125 22.86 28.32 -23.97
C GLN A 125 24.23 28.84 -23.54
N LYS A 126 25.09 28.03 -22.92
CA LYS A 126 26.39 28.50 -22.43
C LYS A 126 27.36 28.69 -23.59
N GLY A 127 27.87 29.91 -23.74
CA GLY A 127 28.93 30.23 -24.70
C GLY A 127 28.48 30.30 -26.18
N VAL A 128 27.17 30.27 -26.45
CA VAL A 128 26.63 30.55 -27.79
C VAL A 128 26.30 32.05 -27.93
N PRO A 129 26.33 32.61 -29.15
CA PRO A 129 25.87 33.98 -29.39
C PRO A 129 24.44 34.19 -28.87
N ASN A 130 24.21 35.30 -28.17
CA ASN A 130 22.94 35.63 -27.49
C ASN A 130 22.51 34.65 -26.39
N GLY A 131 23.43 33.80 -25.89
CA GLY A 131 23.18 32.83 -24.83
C GLY A 131 23.45 33.35 -23.41
N LEU A 132 23.72 32.41 -22.49
CA LEU A 132 24.03 32.67 -21.10
C LEU A 132 25.54 32.88 -20.90
N ALA A 133 25.88 33.89 -20.09
CA ALA A 133 27.24 34.18 -19.66
C ALA A 133 27.44 33.84 -18.17
N THR A 134 28.65 33.43 -17.80
CA THR A 134 29.00 33.12 -16.40
C THR A 134 29.31 34.42 -15.64
N LEU A 135 28.79 34.55 -14.41
CA LEU A 135 29.11 35.65 -13.51
C LEU A 135 29.87 35.15 -12.28
N SER A 136 30.77 35.98 -11.74
CA SER A 136 31.43 35.75 -10.46
C SER A 136 30.49 36.08 -9.30
N GLN A 137 30.90 35.81 -8.05
CA GLN A 137 30.10 36.15 -6.86
C GLN A 137 29.86 37.67 -6.72
N GLU A 138 30.74 38.48 -7.32
CA GLU A 138 30.63 39.94 -7.34
C GLU A 138 29.75 40.45 -8.49
N GLY A 139 29.24 39.56 -9.34
CA GLY A 139 28.43 39.89 -10.50
C GLY A 139 29.23 40.31 -11.74
N ASN A 140 30.55 40.09 -11.74
CA ASN A 140 31.40 40.38 -12.90
C ASN A 140 31.31 39.26 -13.94
N LEU A 141 31.41 39.58 -15.23
CA LEU A 141 31.52 38.61 -16.31
C LEU A 141 32.82 37.80 -16.16
N VAL A 142 32.71 36.48 -16.21
CA VAL A 142 33.86 35.56 -16.13
C VAL A 142 34.14 34.93 -17.50
N LEU A 143 35.38 35.03 -17.96
CA LEU A 143 35.87 34.32 -19.15
C LEU A 143 37.13 33.53 -18.79
N GLY A 144 37.15 32.22 -19.09
CA GLY A 144 38.31 31.38 -18.79
C GLY A 144 38.67 31.27 -17.30
N GLY A 145 37.73 31.59 -16.39
CA GLY A 145 37.96 31.61 -14.95
C GLY A 145 38.48 32.95 -14.39
N LEU A 146 38.60 33.97 -15.24
CA LEU A 146 39.03 35.32 -14.86
C LEU A 146 37.84 36.28 -14.91
N ASP A 147 37.75 37.20 -13.94
CA ASP A 147 36.80 38.30 -13.95
C ASP A 147 37.26 39.34 -15.00
N CYS A 148 36.48 39.52 -16.07
CA CYS A 148 36.86 40.34 -17.21
C CYS A 148 36.12 41.68 -17.28
N LEU A 149 34.85 41.74 -16.84
CA LEU A 149 34.02 42.95 -16.90
C LEU A 149 33.14 43.07 -15.67
N GLY A 150 33.15 44.23 -15.01
CA GLY A 150 32.39 44.49 -13.79
C GLY A 150 31.99 45.94 -13.64
N VAL A 151 31.34 46.28 -12.53
CA VAL A 151 31.03 47.67 -12.15
C VAL A 151 31.46 47.92 -10.72
N ARG A 152 32.21 49.00 -10.48
CA ARG A 152 32.59 49.44 -9.14
C ARG A 152 32.40 50.94 -9.02
N ASN A 153 31.69 51.37 -7.97
CA ASN A 153 31.37 52.78 -7.72
C ASN A 153 30.72 53.48 -8.94
N GLY A 154 29.90 52.76 -9.71
CA GLY A 154 29.23 53.30 -10.90
C GLY A 154 30.11 53.38 -12.16
N HIS A 155 31.36 52.89 -12.11
CA HIS A 155 32.25 52.83 -13.26
C HIS A 155 32.43 51.40 -13.75
N VAL A 156 32.43 51.21 -15.06
CA VAL A 156 32.78 49.92 -15.69
C VAL A 156 34.26 49.65 -15.41
N LEU A 157 34.54 48.47 -14.88
CA LEU A 157 35.88 47.94 -14.72
C LEU A 157 36.10 46.84 -15.75
N MET A 158 37.20 46.93 -16.47
CA MET A 158 37.68 45.87 -17.34
C MET A 158 39.00 45.40 -16.74
N ALA A 159 39.03 44.17 -16.23
CA ALA A 159 40.23 43.55 -15.66
C ALA A 159 40.77 42.55 -16.68
N MET A 160 41.94 42.83 -17.24
CA MET A 160 42.62 41.95 -18.19
C MET A 160 44.10 41.88 -17.83
N ASP A 161 44.63 40.67 -17.73
CA ASP A 161 46.08 40.48 -17.62
C ASP A 161 46.70 40.71 -18.99
N LEU A 162 47.30 41.89 -19.15
CA LEU A 162 48.00 42.26 -20.37
C LEU A 162 49.44 41.77 -20.32
N PRO A 163 50.01 41.28 -21.44
CA PRO A 163 51.42 40.99 -21.54
C PRO A 163 52.27 42.20 -21.11
N THR A 164 53.35 41.96 -20.38
CA THR A 164 54.27 43.03 -19.96
C THR A 164 55.32 43.37 -21.03
N THR A 165 55.34 42.61 -22.11
CA THR A 165 56.20 42.76 -23.29
C THR A 165 55.36 42.71 -24.55
N ASP A 166 55.80 43.36 -25.61
CA ASP A 166 55.11 43.31 -26.91
C ASP A 166 54.92 41.85 -27.36
N PRO A 167 53.66 41.38 -27.53
CA PRO A 167 53.38 40.00 -27.95
C PRO A 167 53.69 39.73 -29.42
N GLY A 168 54.01 40.76 -30.23
CA GLY A 168 54.31 40.60 -31.65
C GLY A 168 53.09 40.24 -32.52
N ILE A 169 51.87 40.42 -32.02
CA ILE A 169 50.62 40.17 -32.74
C ILE A 169 49.91 41.51 -32.97
N SER A 170 49.79 41.92 -34.23
CA SER A 170 49.26 43.24 -34.59
C SER A 170 47.87 43.49 -34.00
N GLY A 171 47.69 44.66 -33.38
CA GLY A 171 46.42 45.09 -32.79
C GLY A 171 46.16 44.58 -31.36
N VAL A 172 46.98 43.66 -30.84
CA VAL A 172 46.83 43.14 -29.47
C VAL A 172 47.32 44.18 -28.46
N TRP A 173 46.54 44.41 -27.40
CA TRP A 173 46.90 45.30 -26.31
C TRP A 173 47.94 44.66 -25.39
N TRP A 174 48.88 45.46 -24.89
CA TRP A 174 49.88 45.04 -23.89
C TRP A 174 50.21 46.21 -22.96
N ASN A 175 50.83 45.93 -21.82
CA ASN A 175 51.18 46.93 -20.81
C ASN A 175 52.71 47.02 -20.67
N ASN A 176 53.30 48.18 -20.96
CA ASN A 176 54.76 48.34 -20.82
C ASN A 176 55.24 48.66 -19.39
N GLY A 177 54.35 48.61 -18.39
CA GLY A 177 54.61 48.99 -17.01
C GLY A 177 54.21 50.43 -16.66
N GLY A 178 53.72 51.22 -17.61
CA GLY A 178 53.24 52.60 -17.37
C GLY A 178 52.00 53.01 -18.17
N TYR A 179 51.82 52.48 -19.38
CA TYR A 179 50.65 52.77 -20.22
C TYR A 179 50.26 51.59 -21.11
N LEU A 180 49.02 51.65 -21.60
CA LEU A 180 48.48 50.70 -22.57
C LEU A 180 49.13 50.93 -23.93
N CYS A 181 49.67 49.86 -24.51
CA CYS A 181 50.27 49.84 -25.84
C CYS A 181 49.45 48.95 -26.77
N ILE A 182 49.52 49.22 -28.08
CA ILE A 182 48.99 48.33 -29.13
C ILE A 182 50.20 47.76 -29.86
N SER A 183 50.33 46.43 -29.89
CA SER A 183 51.37 45.74 -30.65
C SER A 183 51.24 46.05 -32.14
N GLN A 184 52.37 46.33 -32.79
CA GLN A 184 52.41 46.55 -34.24
C GLN A 184 52.41 45.22 -35.02
N GLY A 185 52.63 44.09 -34.33
CA GLY A 185 52.96 42.82 -34.97
C GLY A 185 54.46 42.69 -35.19
N THR A 186 54.97 41.48 -35.40
CA THR A 186 56.31 41.31 -35.96
C THR A 186 56.32 41.87 -37.36
N SER A 187 57.06 42.96 -37.57
CA SER A 187 57.45 43.39 -38.91
C SER A 187 58.12 42.20 -39.60
N ALA A 188 57.58 41.79 -40.74
CA ALA A 188 58.31 40.92 -41.66
C ALA A 188 59.60 41.60 -42.11
#